data_AF-A0A969N574-F1
#
_entry.id   AF-A0A969N574-F1
#
_cell.length_a   1.000
_cell.length_b   1.000
_cell.length_c   1.000
_cell.angle_alpha   90.00
_cell.angle_beta   90.00
_cell.angle_gamma   90.00
#
_symmetry.space_group_name_H-M   'P 1'
#
loop_
_entity.id
_entity.type
_entity.pdbx_description
1 polymer ?
#
loop_
_entity_poly.entity_id
_entity_poly.type
_entity_poly.pdbx_seq_one_letter_code
_entity_poly.pdbx_strand_id
1 'polypeptide(L)' 'MASQLRWGPTDGSVWLAGGDDTRRLLRGGSWFYDPWDCRSAYRVGSKADYKDGKIGFRVACCF' A
#
# COMPACT_ATOMS: atom_id res chain seq x y z
N MET A 1 -5.48 -12.29 19.45
CA MET A 1 -4.54 -12.99 18.55
C MET A 1 -3.72 -11.91 17.85
N ALA A 2 -2.44 -11.77 18.19
CA ALA A 2 -1.59 -10.72 17.67
C ALA A 2 -1.41 -10.92 16.15
N SER A 3 -1.79 -9.92 15.35
CA SER A 3 -1.42 -9.88 13.94
C SER A 3 0.11 -9.76 13.87
N GLN A 4 0.75 -10.86 13.49
CA GLN A 4 2.19 -10.97 13.40
C GLN A 4 2.70 -9.94 12.38
N LEU A 5 3.35 -8.87 12.86
CA LEU A 5 4.20 -7.98 12.07
C LEU A 5 5.40 -8.81 11.59
N ARG A 6 5.20 -9.62 10.55
CA ARG A 6 6.29 -10.32 9.86
C ARG A 6 7.22 -9.29 9.23
N TRP A 7 8.53 -9.50 9.32
CA TRP A 7 9.50 -8.66 8.62
C TRP A 7 9.34 -8.90 7.10
N GLY A 8 9.15 -7.84 6.34
CA GLY A 8 9.00 -7.89 4.88
C GLY A 8 10.36 -7.99 4.17
N PRO A 9 10.37 -8.04 2.83
CA PRO A 9 11.60 -8.04 2.05
C PRO A 9 12.44 -6.79 2.34
N THR A 10 13.74 -6.98 2.51
CA THR A 10 14.72 -5.91 2.80
C THR A 10 15.40 -5.36 1.54
N ASP A 11 15.23 -6.04 0.41
CA ASP A 11 15.79 -5.72 -0.90
C ASP A 11 14.87 -4.80 -1.74
N GLY A 12 13.76 -4.36 -1.16
CA GLY A 12 12.76 -3.55 -1.87
C GLY A 12 11.85 -4.33 -2.80
N SER A 13 11.97 -5.67 -2.85
CA SER A 13 11.05 -6.50 -3.61
C SER A 13 9.63 -6.47 -3.03
N VAL A 14 8.65 -6.78 -3.87
CA VAL A 14 7.24 -6.78 -3.47
C VAL A 14 6.97 -7.92 -2.50
N TRP A 15 6.26 -7.61 -1.42
CA TRP A 15 5.88 -8.62 -0.43
C TRP A 15 4.61 -9.37 -0.83
N LEU A 16 4.77 -10.54 -1.44
CA LEU A 16 3.64 -11.36 -1.95
C LEU A 16 3.19 -12.49 -1.02
N ALA A 17 4.03 -12.93 -0.09
CA ALA A 17 3.73 -14.08 0.76
C ALA A 17 2.66 -13.78 1.83
N GLY A 18 1.65 -14.65 1.95
CA GLY A 18 0.63 -14.60 3.02
C GLY A 18 -0.21 -13.32 3.02
N GLY A 19 -0.49 -12.77 1.84
CA GLY A 19 -1.35 -11.60 1.63
C GLY A 19 -2.64 -11.95 0.88
N ASP A 20 -3.57 -11.00 0.85
CA ASP A 20 -4.76 -11.04 0.01
C ASP A 20 -4.41 -10.50 -1.38
N ASP A 21 -4.45 -11.37 -2.39
CA ASP A 21 -4.10 -11.06 -3.77
C ASP A 21 -5.13 -10.18 -4.47
N THR A 22 -6.35 -10.12 -3.94
CA THR A 22 -7.42 -9.23 -4.41
C THR A 22 -7.19 -7.78 -4.00
N ARG A 23 -6.23 -7.51 -3.11
CA ARG A 23 -5.93 -6.16 -2.59
C ARG A 23 -4.54 -5.69 -2.94
N ARG A 24 -4.41 -4.38 -3.11
CA ARG A 24 -3.14 -3.66 -3.32
C ARG A 24 -2.96 -2.60 -2.25
N LEU A 25 -1.72 -2.42 -1.83
CA LEU A 25 -1.36 -1.44 -0.81
C LEU A 25 -1.27 -0.04 -1.44
N LEU A 26 -1.93 0.94 -0.84
CA LEU A 26 -1.84 2.35 -1.19
C LEU A 26 -0.98 3.10 -0.18
N ARG A 27 -0.30 4.16 -0.64
CA ARG A 27 0.61 5.00 0.14
C ARG A 27 0.43 6.46 -0.23
N GLY A 28 0.81 7.35 0.68
CA GLY A 28 0.98 8.78 0.40
C GLY A 28 -0.24 9.67 0.63
N GLY A 29 -1.40 9.10 0.95
CA GLY A 29 -2.62 9.87 1.17
C GLY A 29 -3.17 10.51 -0.11
N SER A 30 -4.08 11.46 0.04
CA SER A 30 -4.78 12.17 -1.04
C SER A 30 -5.31 13.51 -0.54
N TRP A 31 -5.82 14.35 -1.43
CA TRP A 31 -6.46 15.63 -1.09
C TRP A 31 -7.70 15.48 -0.20
N PHE A 32 -8.30 14.28 -0.16
CA PHE A 32 -9.51 14.00 0.63
C PHE A 32 -9.20 13.47 2.04
N TYR A 33 -7.98 12.98 2.28
CA TYR A 33 -7.64 12.34 3.55
C TYR A 33 -7.17 13.33 4.61
N ASP A 34 -7.44 13.02 5.88
CA ASP A 34 -6.93 13.78 7.01
C ASP A 34 -5.39 13.74 7.04
N PRO A 35 -4.72 14.79 7.56
CA PRO A 35 -3.26 14.84 7.65
C PRO A 35 -2.63 13.63 8.37
N TRP A 36 -3.38 13.00 9.28
CA TRP A 36 -2.96 11.82 10.01
C TRP A 36 -2.72 10.61 9.07
N ASP A 37 -3.48 10.49 7.99
CA ASP A 37 -3.39 9.39 7.03
C ASP A 37 -2.36 9.65 5.91
N CYS A 38 -1.84 10.87 5.83
CA CYS A 38 -0.80 11.26 4.86
C CYS A 38 0.63 10.92 5.34
N ARG A 39 0.80 10.35 6.54
CA ARG A 39 2.13 9.94 7.03
C ARG A 39 2.75 8.84 6.17
N SER A 40 4.07 8.88 5.98
CA SER A 40 4.80 7.89 5.18
C SER A 40 4.62 6.45 5.65
N ALA A 41 4.45 6.24 6.96
CA ALA A 41 4.24 4.92 7.55
C ALA A 41 2.79 4.42 7.44
N TYR A 42 1.83 5.26 7.03
CA TYR A 42 0.44 4.84 6.87
C TYR A 42 0.31 3.79 5.75
N ARG A 43 -0.57 2.81 5.98
CA ARG A 43 -0.79 1.65 5.10
C ARG A 43 -2.27 1.38 5.03
N VAL A 44 -2.84 1.46 3.83
CA VAL A 44 -4.22 1.08 3.57
C VAL A 44 -4.27 0.18 2.34
N GLY A 45 -4.95 -0.95 2.45
CA GLY A 45 -5.21 -1.81 1.30
C GLY A 45 -6.51 -1.39 0.62
N SER A 46 -6.58 -1.51 -0.70
CA SER A 46 -7.81 -1.40 -1.49
C SER A 46 -7.92 -2.58 -2.45
N LYS A 47 -9.13 -2.91 -2.93
CA LYS A 47 -9.26 -3.93 -3.98
C LYS A 47 -8.52 -3.49 -5.25
N ALA A 48 -7.92 -4.43 -5.96
CA ALA A 48 -7.14 -4.16 -7.17
C ALA A 48 -7.96 -3.57 -8.32
N ASP A 49 -9.27 -3.84 -8.35
CA ASP A 49 -10.23 -3.34 -9.35
C ASP A 49 -10.95 -2.05 -8.93
N TYR A 50 -10.74 -1.58 -7.70
CA TYR A 50 -11.38 -0.38 -7.18
C TYR A 50 -10.79 0.88 -7.80
N LYS A 51 -11.66 1.76 -8.31
CA LYS A 51 -11.30 3.03 -8.95
C LYS A 51 -11.96 4.18 -8.21
N ASP A 52 -11.16 5.17 -7.84
CA ASP A 52 -11.61 6.37 -7.12
C ASP A 52 -10.69 7.54 -7.51
N GLY A 53 -11.25 8.74 -7.68
CA GLY A 53 -10.49 9.94 -8.04
C GLY A 53 -9.46 10.41 -7.00
N LYS A 54 -9.49 9.85 -5.78
CA LYS A 54 -8.49 10.10 -4.74
C LYS A 54 -7.34 9.09 -4.74
N ILE A 55 -7.34 8.11 -5.66
CA ILE A 55 -6.33 7.05 -5.75
C ILE A 55 -5.61 7.16 -7.11
N GLY A 56 -4.28 7.06 -7.08
CA GLY A 56 -3.44 7.00 -8.27
C GLY A 56 -2.22 6.10 -8.06
N PHE A 57 -1.33 6.05 -9.05
CA PHE A 57 -0.10 5.27 -9.00
C PHE A 57 1.08 6.05 -9.59
N ARG A 58 2.29 5.65 -9.22
CA ARG A 58 3.54 6.10 -9.82
C ARG A 58 4.21 4.91 -10.48
N VAL A 59 4.82 5.13 -11.64
CA VAL A 59 5.58 4.10 -12.34
C VAL A 59 7.04 4.15 -11.86
N ALA A 60 7.65 2.99 -11.70
CA ALA A 60 9.09 2.85 -11.46
C ALA A 60 9.70 2.11 -12.66
N CYS A 61 10.89 2.53 -13.05
CA CYS A 61 11.67 1.88 -14.11
C CYS A 61 12.95 1.35 -13.47
N CYS A 62 13.32 0.10 -13.77
CA CYS A 62 14.60 -0.48 -13.40
C CYS A 62 15.40 -0.77 -14.69
N PHE A 63 16.72 -0.61 -14.61
CA PHE A 63 17.67 -0.96 -15.69
C PHE A 63 18.23 -2.35 -15.47
#